data_AF-A0AAD6PB11-F1
#
_entry.id   AF-A0AAD6PB11-F1
#
_cell.length_a   1.000
_cell.length_b   1.000
_cell.length_c   1.000
_cell.angle_alpha   90.00
_cell.angle_beta   90.00
_cell.angle_gamma   90.00
#
_symmetry.space_group_name_H-M   'P 1'
#
loop_
_entity.id
_entity.type
_entity.pdbx_description
1 polymer ?
#
loop_
_entity_poly.entity_id
_entity_poly.type
_entity_poly.pdbx_seq_one_letter_code
_entity_poly.pdbx_strand_id
1 'polypeptide(L)'
;MYAIDVFAVLEPRISGSKALNVATNLGFSHYHIVDATGFSGGVWLLWNGSTVSLQVIAHASQSITALVHVQNKCWLLTVVYANPNPRIRESLWTYFDGLAKASNLPWLVMGDFNDIVCASEKCGGNHDSGGSAFVDWIDRNHLIDLGFLRF
;
A
#
# COMPACT_ATOMS: atom_id res chain seq x y z
N MET A 1 -22.11 1.60 -13.00
CA MET A 1 -21.76 1.68 -11.56
C MET A 1 -20.54 0.79 -11.39
N TYR A 2 -19.40 1.33 -11.00
CA TYR A 2 -18.19 0.52 -10.82
C TYR A 2 -18.35 -0.32 -9.56
N ALA A 3 -18.23 -1.64 -9.70
CA ALA A 3 -18.14 -2.56 -8.56
C ALA A 3 -16.66 -2.64 -8.15
N ILE A 4 -16.35 -2.19 -6.93
CA ILE A 4 -14.99 -2.26 -6.39
C ILE A 4 -14.79 -3.63 -5.76
N ASP A 5 -13.83 -4.41 -6.27
CA ASP A 5 -13.55 -5.76 -5.77
C ASP A 5 -12.53 -5.78 -4.62
N VAL A 6 -11.60 -4.82 -4.64
CA VAL A 6 -10.55 -4.63 -3.63
C VAL A 6 -10.52 -3.16 -3.25
N PHE A 7 -10.58 -2.89 -1.96
CA PHE A 7 -10.62 -1.53 -1.41
C PHE A 7 -9.58 -1.38 -0.31
N ALA A 8 -8.73 -0.36 -0.45
CA ALA A 8 -7.70 -0.02 0.53
C ALA A 8 -8.03 1.30 1.21
N VAL A 9 -7.94 1.34 2.54
CA VAL A 9 -8.11 2.56 3.34
C VAL A 9 -6.81 2.87 4.06
N LEU A 10 -6.30 4.08 3.85
CA LEU A 10 -5.09 4.59 4.50
C LEU A 10 -5.48 5.65 5.54
N GLU A 11 -4.77 5.70 6.66
CA GLU A 11 -5.08 6.59 7.80
C GLU A 11 -6.56 6.62 8.25
N PRO A 12 -7.18 5.47 8.60
CA PRO A 12 -8.57 5.48 9.05
C PRO A 12 -8.79 6.27 10.35
N ARG A 13 -7.71 6.59 11.10
CA ARG A 13 -7.70 7.36 12.37
C ARG A 13 -8.66 6.82 13.44
N ILE A 14 -9.01 5.53 13.31
CA ILE A 14 -9.82 4.77 14.25
C ILE A 14 -9.18 3.38 14.41
N SER A 15 -9.29 2.81 15.61
CA SER A 15 -8.70 1.51 15.95
C SER A 15 -9.67 0.66 16.79
N GLY A 16 -9.31 -0.60 17.00
CA GLY A 16 -10.03 -1.52 17.87
C GLY A 16 -11.47 -1.82 17.41
N SER A 17 -12.41 -1.92 18.35
CA SER A 17 -13.81 -2.30 18.04
C SER A 17 -14.51 -1.32 17.10
N LYS A 18 -14.17 -0.02 17.17
CA LYS A 18 -14.70 0.99 16.27
C LYS A 18 -14.21 0.79 14.84
N ALA A 19 -12.92 0.51 14.66
CA ALA A 19 -12.33 0.19 13.37
C ALA A 19 -13.00 -1.04 12.74
N LEU A 20 -13.12 -2.10 13.53
CA LEU A 20 -13.75 -3.35 13.11
C LEU A 20 -15.19 -3.13 12.65
N ASN A 21 -15.99 -2.42 13.45
CA ASN A 21 -17.39 -2.12 13.14
C ASN A 21 -17.53 -1.34 11.83
N VAL A 22 -16.69 -0.31 11.62
CA VAL A 22 -16.69 0.43 10.35
C VAL A 22 -16.30 -0.49 9.19
N ALA A 23 -15.21 -1.24 9.30
CA ALA A 23 -14.75 -2.15 8.24
C ALA A 23 -15.82 -3.17 7.84
N THR A 24 -16.50 -3.79 8.82
CA THR A 24 -17.56 -4.77 8.56
C THR A 24 -18.80 -4.17 7.88
N ASN A 25 -19.03 -2.86 8.02
CA ASN A 25 -20.16 -2.17 7.42
C ASN A 25 -19.86 -1.60 6.02
N LEU A 26 -18.63 -1.72 5.52
CA LEU A 26 -18.25 -1.23 4.18
C LEU A 26 -18.73 -2.13 3.03
N GLY A 27 -19.44 -3.23 3.33
CA GLY A 27 -20.06 -4.10 2.31
C GLY A 27 -19.11 -5.11 1.66
N PHE A 28 -17.90 -5.30 2.21
CA PHE A 28 -16.94 -6.29 1.75
C PHE A 28 -17.02 -7.56 2.60
N SER A 29 -16.88 -8.73 1.95
CA SER A 29 -16.95 -10.03 2.62
C SER A 29 -15.74 -10.37 3.48
N HIS A 30 -14.57 -9.76 3.19
CA HIS A 30 -13.31 -10.02 3.85
C HIS A 30 -12.57 -8.71 4.10
N TYR A 31 -11.73 -8.71 5.14
CA TYR A 31 -10.88 -7.58 5.48
C TYR A 31 -9.62 -8.03 6.22
N HIS A 32 -8.58 -7.21 6.15
CA HIS A 32 -7.38 -7.27 6.98
C HIS A 32 -7.07 -5.87 7.48
N ILE A 33 -6.94 -5.73 8.79
CA ILE A 33 -6.70 -4.44 9.45
C ILE A 33 -5.31 -4.48 10.09
N VAL A 34 -4.46 -3.55 9.68
CA VAL A 34 -3.26 -3.17 10.43
C VAL A 34 -3.61 -1.88 11.17
N ASP A 35 -3.59 -1.93 12.50
CA ASP A 35 -3.90 -0.77 13.35
C ASP A 35 -2.79 0.30 13.27
N ALA A 36 -3.18 1.54 13.53
CA ALA A 36 -2.23 2.63 13.73
C ALA A 36 -1.37 2.39 14.98
N THR A 37 -0.09 2.78 14.93
CA THR A 37 0.76 2.82 16.12
C THR A 37 0.67 4.22 16.73
N GLY A 38 -0.04 4.36 17.84
CA GLY A 38 -0.36 5.67 18.41
C GLY A 38 -1.32 6.44 17.50
N PHE A 39 -0.94 7.64 17.07
CA PHE A 39 -1.74 8.49 16.18
C PHE A 39 -1.36 8.40 14.69
N SER A 40 -0.42 7.52 14.33
CA SER A 40 0.14 7.45 12.98
C SER A 40 -0.07 6.07 12.37
N GLY A 41 -0.47 6.04 11.11
CA GLY A 41 -0.62 4.79 10.35
C GLY A 41 -2.04 4.27 10.29
N GLY A 42 -2.11 2.96 10.14
CA GLY A 42 -3.35 2.26 9.85
C GLY A 42 -3.49 2.01 8.35
N VAL A 43 -3.53 0.73 7.99
CA VAL A 43 -3.80 0.29 6.61
C VAL A 43 -4.85 -0.79 6.69
N TRP A 44 -5.96 -0.58 5.99
CA TRP A 44 -7.00 -1.60 5.85
C TRP A 44 -7.05 -2.07 4.41
N LEU A 45 -7.22 -3.37 4.25
CA LEU A 45 -7.45 -4.01 2.97
C LEU A 45 -8.75 -4.78 3.05
N LEU A 46 -9.73 -4.46 2.22
CA LEU A 46 -11.04 -5.08 2.17
C LEU A 46 -11.27 -5.65 0.77
N TRP A 47 -11.94 -6.80 0.66
CA TRP A 47 -12.21 -7.41 -0.64
C TRP A 47 -13.46 -8.30 -0.66
N ASN A 48 -13.96 -8.53 -1.86
CA ASN A 48 -15.06 -9.44 -2.11
C ASN A 48 -14.54 -10.83 -2.53
N GLY A 49 -14.61 -11.80 -1.62
CA GLY A 49 -14.13 -13.17 -1.84
C GLY A 49 -14.90 -13.94 -2.91
N SER A 50 -16.07 -13.45 -3.33
CA SER A 50 -16.81 -14.03 -4.46
C SER A 50 -16.26 -13.59 -5.83
N THR A 51 -15.49 -12.50 -5.89
CA THR A 51 -14.95 -11.95 -7.14
C THR A 51 -13.43 -12.04 -7.22
N VAL A 52 -12.74 -11.90 -6.09
CA VAL A 52 -11.27 -11.98 -6.00
C VAL A 52 -10.84 -12.91 -4.88
N SER A 53 -9.92 -13.82 -5.21
CA SER A 53 -9.21 -14.62 -4.21
C SER A 53 -7.96 -13.85 -3.80
N LEU A 54 -7.94 -13.36 -2.58
CA LEU A 54 -6.85 -12.57 -2.02
C LEU A 54 -6.41 -13.19 -0.70
N GLN A 55 -5.11 -13.45 -0.57
CA GLN A 55 -4.49 -13.97 0.64
C GLN A 55 -3.42 -13.01 1.12
N VAL A 56 -3.57 -12.46 2.34
CA VAL A 56 -2.51 -11.67 2.97
C VAL A 56 -1.33 -12.59 3.31
N ILE A 57 -0.15 -12.30 2.75
CA ILE A 57 1.06 -13.11 2.93
C ILE A 57 2.08 -12.43 3.83
N ALA A 58 2.04 -11.10 3.93
CA ALA A 58 2.89 -10.33 4.83
C ALA A 58 2.23 -8.99 5.16
N HIS A 59 2.54 -8.45 6.34
CA HIS A 59 2.22 -7.07 6.65
C HIS A 59 3.31 -6.47 7.55
N ALA A 60 3.41 -5.15 7.53
CA ALA A 60 4.25 -4.33 8.40
C ALA A 60 3.44 -3.09 8.80
N SER A 61 3.98 -2.26 9.71
CA SER A 61 3.33 -1.03 10.16
C SER A 61 3.00 -0.04 9.04
N GLN A 62 3.71 -0.14 7.90
CA GLN A 62 3.60 0.76 6.74
C GLN A 62 3.01 0.08 5.49
N SER A 63 2.67 -1.21 5.54
CA SER A 63 2.20 -1.91 4.34
C SER A 63 1.47 -3.22 4.60
N ILE A 64 0.57 -3.60 3.70
CA ILE A 64 -0.01 -4.95 3.59
C ILE A 64 0.38 -5.53 2.24
N THR A 65 0.90 -6.75 2.20
CA THR A 65 1.17 -7.49 0.97
C THR A 65 0.29 -8.74 0.88
N ALA A 66 -0.38 -8.89 -0.25
CA ALA A 66 -1.29 -9.98 -0.53
C ALA A 66 -0.98 -10.65 -1.87
N LEU A 67 -1.18 -11.96 -1.90
CA LEU A 67 -1.22 -12.76 -3.12
C LEU A 67 -2.64 -12.68 -3.70
N VAL A 68 -2.75 -12.26 -4.95
CA VAL A 68 -4.01 -12.09 -5.65
C VAL A 68 -4.14 -13.12 -6.76
N HIS A 69 -5.21 -13.90 -6.70
CA HIS A 69 -5.62 -14.86 -7.71
C HIS A 69 -6.88 -14.36 -8.40
N VAL A 70 -6.76 -14.08 -9.70
CA VAL A 70 -7.88 -13.72 -10.57
C VAL A 70 -7.79 -14.58 -11.82
N GLN A 71 -8.81 -15.40 -12.05
CA GLN A 71 -8.82 -16.40 -13.12
C GLN A 71 -7.56 -17.30 -13.04
N ASN A 72 -6.75 -17.38 -14.11
CA ASN A 72 -5.50 -18.14 -14.15
C ASN A 72 -4.25 -17.28 -13.92
N LYS A 73 -4.40 -16.07 -13.37
CA LYS A 73 -3.27 -15.18 -13.07
C LYS A 73 -3.05 -15.07 -11.57
N CYS A 74 -1.78 -15.05 -11.18
CA CYS A 74 -1.32 -14.85 -9.82
C CYS A 74 -0.33 -13.70 -9.79
N TRP A 75 -0.53 -12.74 -8.89
CA TRP A 75 0.31 -11.54 -8.77
C TRP A 75 0.28 -11.02 -7.32
N LEU A 76 1.23 -10.15 -6.99
CA LEU A 76 1.33 -9.53 -5.67
C LEU A 76 0.70 -8.14 -5.68
N LEU A 77 -0.13 -7.86 -4.67
CA LEU A 77 -0.59 -6.53 -4.34
C LEU A 77 0.08 -6.08 -3.04
N THR A 78 0.79 -4.95 -3.05
CA THR A 78 1.25 -4.29 -1.84
C THR A 78 0.57 -2.93 -1.72
N VAL A 79 -0.21 -2.77 -0.64
CA VAL A 79 -0.81 -1.50 -0.25
C VAL A 79 0.11 -0.82 0.75
N VAL A 80 0.49 0.43 0.47
CA VAL A 80 1.48 1.18 1.23
C VAL A 80 0.85 2.39 1.89
N TYR A 81 1.20 2.60 3.16
CA TYR A 81 1.12 3.89 3.81
C TYR A 81 2.47 4.14 4.49
N ALA A 82 3.35 4.81 3.78
CA ALA A 82 4.69 5.10 4.26
C ALA A 82 4.65 6.24 5.29
N ASN A 83 5.53 6.19 6.27
CA ASN A 83 5.57 7.17 7.33
C ASN A 83 6.03 8.54 6.77
N PRO A 84 5.42 9.66 7.19
CA PRO A 84 5.87 10.99 6.80
C PRO A 84 7.29 11.32 7.30
N ASN A 85 7.76 10.66 8.36
CA ASN A 85 9.14 10.77 8.83
C ASN A 85 10.09 9.92 7.95
N PRO A 86 11.04 10.53 7.21
CA PRO A 86 11.94 9.81 6.32
C PRO A 86 12.77 8.72 7.01
N ARG A 87 13.14 8.92 8.28
CA ARG A 87 13.95 7.94 9.05
C ARG A 87 13.18 6.66 9.35
N ILE A 88 11.87 6.76 9.56
CA ILE A 88 11.00 5.59 9.76
C ILE A 88 10.70 4.95 8.40
N ARG A 89 10.47 5.78 7.38
CA ARG A 89 10.19 5.35 6.01
C ARG A 89 11.33 4.55 5.38
N GLU A 90 12.59 4.85 5.67
CA GLU A 90 13.75 4.14 5.10
C GLU A 90 13.71 2.61 5.30
N SER A 91 13.17 2.17 6.45
CA SER A 91 12.99 0.73 6.73
C SER A 91 12.06 0.01 5.75
N LEU A 92 11.15 0.75 5.10
CA LEU A 92 10.19 0.23 4.12
C LEU A 92 10.90 -0.29 2.87
N TRP A 93 11.91 0.43 2.38
CA TRP A 93 12.62 0.05 1.15
C TRP A 93 13.41 -1.24 1.33
N THR A 94 14.05 -1.41 2.50
CA THR A 94 14.73 -2.65 2.85
C THR A 94 13.75 -3.82 2.96
N TYR A 95 12.58 -3.58 3.56
CA TYR A 95 11.52 -4.58 3.66
C TYR A 95 11.02 -5.01 2.27
N PHE A 96 10.80 -4.06 1.36
CA PHE A 96 10.38 -4.32 -0.01
C PHE A 96 11.44 -5.05 -0.85
N ASP A 97 12.74 -4.80 -0.63
CA ASP A 97 13.78 -5.60 -1.27
C ASP A 97 13.71 -7.08 -0.85
N GLY A 98 13.35 -7.34 0.40
CA GLY A 98 13.10 -8.70 0.88
C GLY A 98 11.95 -9.36 0.15
N LEU A 99 10.83 -8.65 -0.04
CA LEU A 99 9.67 -9.15 -0.79
C LEU A 99 10.00 -9.38 -2.26
N ALA A 100 10.69 -8.45 -2.92
CA ALA A 100 11.11 -8.56 -4.30
C ALA A 100 12.03 -9.76 -4.53
N LYS A 101 12.94 -10.05 -3.59
CA LYS A 101 13.82 -11.24 -3.66
C LYS A 101 13.09 -12.54 -3.38
N ALA A 102 11.99 -12.49 -2.63
CA ALA A 102 11.23 -13.67 -2.23
C ALA A 102 10.25 -14.18 -3.31
N SER A 103 9.97 -13.39 -4.35
CA SER A 103 8.96 -13.72 -5.36
C SER A 103 9.31 -13.17 -6.74
N ASN A 104 9.07 -13.98 -7.78
CA ASN A 104 9.19 -13.58 -9.19
C ASN A 104 7.83 -13.27 -9.84
N LEU A 105 6.77 -13.08 -9.03
CA LEU A 105 5.44 -12.77 -9.53
C LEU A 105 5.33 -11.30 -9.98
N PRO A 106 4.44 -10.99 -10.93
CA PRO A 106 4.10 -9.59 -11.22
C PRO A 106 3.66 -8.89 -9.93
N TRP A 107 4.15 -7.66 -9.72
CA TRP A 107 3.96 -6.95 -8.47
C TRP A 107 3.37 -5.55 -8.72
N LEU A 108 2.20 -5.31 -8.13
CA LEU A 108 1.58 -4.00 -8.08
C LEU A 108 1.78 -3.43 -6.68
N VAL A 109 2.41 -2.27 -6.60
CA VAL A 109 2.58 -1.51 -5.36
C VAL A 109 1.81 -0.21 -5.49
N MET A 110 0.92 0.07 -4.54
CA MET A 110 0.06 1.25 -4.58
C MET A 110 -0.17 1.82 -3.18
N GLY A 111 -0.55 3.08 -3.11
CA GLY A 111 -0.91 3.74 -1.85
C GLY A 111 -0.24 5.10 -1.71
N ASP A 112 0.01 5.50 -0.47
CA ASP A 112 0.65 6.76 -0.14
C ASP A 112 2.09 6.49 0.31
N PHE A 113 3.05 6.93 -0.51
CA PHE A 113 4.47 6.75 -0.24
C PHE A 113 5.08 7.89 0.59
N ASN A 114 4.34 8.98 0.83
CA ASN A 114 4.80 10.16 1.57
C ASN A 114 6.21 10.65 1.15
N ASP A 115 6.59 10.37 -0.10
CA ASP A 115 7.85 10.72 -0.73
C ASP A 115 7.57 11.21 -2.13
N ILE A 116 8.40 12.14 -2.59
CA ILE A 116 8.18 12.83 -3.85
C ILE A 116 9.12 12.24 -4.90
N VAL A 117 8.58 11.82 -6.04
CA VAL A 117 9.39 11.23 -7.13
C VAL A 117 10.16 12.33 -7.88
N CYS A 118 9.64 13.55 -7.91
CA CYS A 118 10.26 14.67 -8.63
C CYS A 118 10.06 16.01 -7.90
N ALA A 119 11.11 16.83 -7.79
CA ALA A 119 11.04 18.18 -7.20
C ALA A 119 9.97 19.08 -7.86
N SER A 120 9.58 18.79 -9.10
CA SER A 120 8.51 19.48 -9.84
C SER A 120 7.08 19.19 -9.34
N GLU A 121 6.87 18.18 -8.48
CA GLU A 121 5.56 17.91 -7.86
C GLU A 121 5.30 18.82 -6.64
N LYS A 122 6.29 19.60 -6.20
CA LYS A 122 6.18 20.56 -5.09
C LYS A 122 5.83 21.95 -5.62
N CYS A 123 4.59 22.40 -5.42
CA CYS A 123 4.23 23.83 -5.46
C CYS A 123 4.55 24.48 -4.10
N GLY A 124 5.84 24.75 -3.84
CA GLY A 124 6.33 25.50 -2.67
C GLY A 124 7.04 24.67 -1.58
N GLY A 125 7.99 25.32 -0.87
CA GLY A 125 8.84 24.73 0.18
C GLY A 125 10.32 24.59 -0.23
N ASN A 126 11.23 24.40 0.75
CA ASN A 126 12.67 24.21 0.50
C ASN A 126 12.93 23.01 -0.43
N HIS A 127 13.97 23.13 -1.27
CA HIS A 127 14.54 22.07 -2.11
C HIS A 127 15.14 20.98 -1.22
N ASP A 128 14.29 20.14 -0.63
CA ASP A 128 14.74 18.92 0.01
C ASP A 128 15.06 17.89 -1.06
N SER A 129 16.25 17.32 -0.98
CA SER A 129 16.71 16.15 -1.74
C SER A 129 15.99 14.85 -1.34
N GLY A 130 14.73 14.94 -0.91
CA GLY A 130 13.85 13.80 -0.64
C GLY A 130 13.29 13.30 -1.97
N GLY A 131 13.59 12.06 -2.30
CA GLY A 131 13.17 11.42 -3.55
C GLY A 131 14.17 10.38 -4.08
N SER A 132 15.47 10.49 -3.76
CA SER A 132 16.48 9.57 -4.31
C SER A 132 16.22 8.12 -3.91
N ALA A 133 16.01 7.82 -2.63
CA ALA A 133 15.84 6.45 -2.17
C ALA A 133 14.59 5.75 -2.72
N PHE A 134 13.50 6.50 -2.93
CA PHE A 134 12.28 5.95 -3.51
C PHE A 134 12.40 5.73 -5.01
N VAL A 135 12.97 6.71 -5.74
CA VAL A 135 13.28 6.59 -7.18
C VAL A 135 14.27 5.46 -7.42
N ASP A 136 15.36 5.40 -6.65
CA ASP A 136 16.34 4.33 -6.70
C ASP A 136 15.67 2.96 -6.44
N TRP A 137 14.70 2.90 -5.52
CA TRP A 137 13.92 1.69 -5.25
C TRP A 137 13.01 1.28 -6.40
N ILE A 138 12.33 2.23 -7.05
CA ILE A 138 11.54 1.98 -8.26
C ILE A 138 12.45 1.42 -9.36
N ASP A 139 13.56 2.09 -9.63
CA ASP A 139 14.48 1.76 -10.73
C ASP A 139 15.13 0.39 -10.53
N ARG A 140 15.63 0.09 -9.32
CA ARG A 140 16.30 -1.18 -9.03
C ARG A 140 15.35 -2.38 -8.95
N ASN A 141 14.05 -2.15 -8.78
CA ASN A 141 13.02 -3.18 -8.84
C ASN A 141 12.29 -3.22 -10.19
N HIS A 142 12.76 -2.43 -11.18
CA HIS A 142 12.19 -2.35 -12.53
C HIS A 142 10.68 -2.08 -12.53
N LEU A 143 10.22 -1.27 -11.56
CA LEU A 143 8.82 -0.91 -11.45
C LEU A 143 8.49 0.18 -12.48
N ILE A 144 7.28 0.08 -13.03
CA ILE A 144 6.77 1.05 -14.01
C ILE A 144 5.61 1.79 -13.34
N ASP A 145 5.67 3.13 -13.36
CA ASP A 145 4.53 3.95 -12.96
C ASP A 145 3.40 3.79 -13.98
N LEU A 146 2.23 3.34 -13.52
CA LEU A 146 1.03 3.17 -14.33
C LEU A 146 0.28 4.50 -14.55
N GLY A 147 0.71 5.57 -13.89
CA GLY A 147 0.12 6.89 -13.93
C GLY A 147 -1.12 7.02 -13.03
N PHE A 148 -1.51 8.26 -12.76
CA PHE A 148 -2.70 8.58 -11.98
C PHE A 148 -3.89 8.92 -12.89
N LEU A 149 -4.97 8.14 -12.79
CA LEU A 149 -6.25 8.47 -13.42
C LEU A 149 -7.13 9.21 -12.42
N ARG A 150 -7.50 10.45 -12.76
CA ARG A 150 -8.42 11.27 -11.98
C ARG A 150 -9.84 10.90 -12.39
N PHE A 151 -10.60 10.30 -11.47
CA PHE A 151 -12.01 9.95 -11.65
C PHE A 151 -12.92 10.98 -10.99
#